data_AF-A0AAN1HKW9-F1
#
_entry.id   AF-A0AAN1HKW9-F1
#
_cell.length_a   1.000
_cell.length_b   1.000
_cell.length_c   1.000
_cell.angle_alpha   90.00
_cell.angle_beta   90.00
_cell.angle_gamma   90.00
#
_symmetry.space_group_name_H-M   'P 1'
#
loop_
_entity.id
_entity.type
_entity.pdbx_description
1 polymer ?
#
loop_
_entity_poly.entity_id
_entity_poly.type
_entity_poly.pdbx_seq_one_letter_code
_entity_poly.pdbx_strand_id
1 'polypeptide(L)'
;MARFLWLSGRTVGEEDESAEGGVPWTIRISEDPARRGRTSRPLAFPERRNPSGGGLPEYRAARKEGTRAFTLWADPHRGQVFAQVATKSATKGGPATYEVLGAAGEPLALVTRRPAMKGGLRTRWTVQQTGSRPAVGCKGRPVWWGVWWLFLPLQLLIVIGSVLNGGGDPARTPRRTRWRLDRRVVLDFHSGPGTAFELKVVTDGWDDRVTAALVALLDSHGGWLGSAWDTAEH
;
A
#
# COMPACT_ATOMS: atom_id res chain seq x y z
N MET A 1 11.78 1.59 18.80
CA MET A 1 12.22 2.71 17.91
C MET A 1 11.27 2.83 16.72
N ALA A 2 11.09 4.02 16.15
CA ALA A 2 10.22 4.16 14.98
C ALA A 2 10.90 3.60 13.73
N ARG A 3 10.13 2.94 12.86
CA ARG A 3 10.62 2.37 11.61
C ARG A 3 9.81 2.89 10.45
N PHE A 4 10.45 3.06 9.30
CA PHE A 4 9.88 3.67 8.11
C PHE A 4 10.00 2.70 6.94
N LEU A 5 8.87 2.32 6.35
CA LEU A 5 8.81 1.35 5.27
C LEU A 5 8.16 1.96 4.04
N TRP A 6 8.70 1.70 2.86
CA TRP A 6 8.12 2.16 1.59
C TRP A 6 8.42 1.18 0.46
N LEU A 7 7.58 1.20 -0.56
CA LEU A 7 7.80 0.47 -1.80
C LEU A 7 8.61 1.33 -2.77
N SER A 8 9.67 0.78 -3.33
CA SER A 8 10.43 1.37 -4.43
C SER A 8 10.48 0.40 -5.60
N GLY A 9 10.27 0.91 -6.81
CA GLY A 9 10.61 0.18 -8.03
C GLY A 9 12.09 0.28 -8.32
N ARG A 10 12.60 -0.62 -9.16
CA ARG A 10 13.96 -0.55 -9.67
C ARG A 10 14.18 0.77 -10.40
N THR A 11 15.08 1.61 -9.91
CA THR A 11 15.58 2.76 -10.64
C THR A 11 16.53 2.28 -11.71
N VAL A 12 16.20 2.53 -12.99
CA VAL A 12 17.13 2.34 -14.11
C VAL A 12 18.34 3.24 -13.84
N GLY A 13 19.47 2.67 -13.41
CA GLY A 13 20.68 3.41 -13.05
C GLY A 13 21.36 2.94 -11.76
N GLU A 14 20.74 2.11 -10.92
CA GLU A 14 21.50 1.30 -9.95
C GLU A 14 22.06 0.09 -10.71
N GLU A 15 23.32 0.20 -11.13
CA GLU A 15 24.15 -0.87 -11.70
C GLU A 15 24.39 -1.98 -10.64
N ASP A 16 23.34 -2.68 -10.25
CA ASP A 16 23.47 -4.03 -9.74
C ASP A 16 23.46 -4.97 -10.95
N GLU A 17 24.63 -5.14 -11.58
CA GLU A 17 24.91 -6.11 -12.66
C GLU A 17 24.57 -7.56 -12.25
N SER A 18 24.27 -7.82 -10.98
CA SER A 18 23.87 -9.13 -10.45
C SER A 18 22.37 -9.41 -10.49
N ALA A 19 21.53 -8.47 -10.92
CA ALA A 19 20.07 -8.56 -10.78
C ALA A 19 19.32 -8.82 -12.11
N GLU A 20 19.92 -9.55 -13.05
CA GLU A 20 19.17 -10.11 -14.18
C GLU A 20 18.18 -11.18 -13.66
N GLY A 21 16.88 -11.02 -13.92
CA GLY A 21 15.83 -11.97 -13.49
C GLY A 21 15.27 -11.82 -12.06
N GLY A 22 15.75 -10.83 -11.29
CA GLY A 22 15.25 -10.53 -9.95
C GLY A 22 13.89 -9.82 -9.92
N VAL A 23 13.19 -9.91 -8.79
CA VAL A 23 11.88 -9.25 -8.59
C VAL A 23 12.04 -7.72 -8.69
N PRO A 24 11.21 -7.02 -9.50
CA PRO A 24 11.44 -5.62 -9.87
C PRO A 24 11.11 -4.59 -8.78
N TRP A 25 10.43 -5.03 -7.72
CA TRP A 25 9.98 -4.17 -6.62
C TRP A 25 10.68 -4.55 -5.33
N THR A 26 10.97 -3.54 -4.50
CA THR A 26 11.60 -3.73 -3.20
C THR A 26 10.89 -2.89 -2.17
N ILE A 27 10.52 -3.51 -1.06
CA ILE A 27 10.12 -2.84 0.17
C ILE A 27 11.40 -2.54 0.94
N ARG A 28 11.66 -1.26 1.19
CA ARG A 28 12.82 -0.81 1.96
C ARG A 28 12.39 -0.45 3.37
N ILE A 29 13.32 -0.58 4.31
CA ILE A 29 13.15 -0.18 5.70
C ILE A 29 14.29 0.74 6.14
N SER A 30 13.95 1.73 6.96
CA SER A 30 14.90 2.64 7.61
C SER A 30 14.45 2.91 9.04
N GLU A 31 15.40 3.11 9.94
CA GLU A 31 15.14 3.61 11.30
C GLU A 31 15.10 5.14 11.33
N ASP A 32 15.60 5.78 10.26
CA ASP A 32 15.66 7.23 10.13
C ASP A 32 14.43 7.79 9.38
N PRO A 33 13.91 8.94 9.83
CA PRO A 33 12.88 9.65 9.11
C PRO A 33 13.36 10.07 7.72
N ALA A 34 12.43 10.33 6.80
CA ALA A 34 12.72 10.77 5.44
C ALA A 34 13.60 12.05 5.43
N ARG A 35 14.90 11.86 5.18
CA ARG A 35 15.93 12.89 5.05
C ARG A 35 16.90 12.48 3.95
N ARG A 36 17.56 13.46 3.32
CA ARG A 36 18.59 13.20 2.31
C ARG A 36 19.71 12.38 2.93
N GLY A 37 20.14 11.32 2.26
CA GLY A 37 21.23 10.45 2.73
C GLY A 37 20.84 9.48 3.85
N ARG A 38 19.53 9.24 4.10
CA ARG A 38 19.13 8.25 5.10
C ARG A 38 19.64 6.85 4.75
N THR A 39 20.05 6.11 5.76
CA THR A 39 20.43 4.70 5.57
C THR A 39 19.16 3.87 5.40
N SER A 40 19.19 2.94 4.45
CA SER A 40 18.06 2.04 4.22
C SER A 40 18.52 0.71 3.68
N ARG A 41 17.82 -0.35 4.05
CA ARG A 41 18.08 -1.70 3.56
C ARG A 41 16.85 -2.31 2.90
N PRO A 42 17.00 -3.24 1.95
CA PRO A 42 15.89 -4.06 1.51
C PRO A 42 15.33 -4.85 2.70
N LEU A 43 14.01 -4.97 2.74
CA LEU A 43 13.28 -5.80 3.71
C LEU A 43 12.59 -6.98 3.02
N ALA A 44 11.96 -6.73 1.87
CA ALA A 44 11.28 -7.77 1.11
C ALA A 44 11.07 -7.37 -0.36
N PHE A 45 10.84 -8.36 -1.21
CA PHE A 45 10.65 -8.19 -2.65
C PHE A 45 9.26 -8.71 -3.05
N PRO A 46 8.27 -7.81 -3.22
CA PRO A 46 6.91 -8.23 -3.54
C PRO A 46 6.77 -8.68 -5.00
N GLU A 47 6.12 -9.83 -5.18
CA GLU A 47 5.80 -10.41 -6.49
C GLU A 47 4.34 -10.86 -6.52
N ARG A 48 3.65 -10.49 -7.61
CA ARG A 48 2.27 -10.91 -7.86
C ARG A 48 2.17 -12.43 -7.95
N ARG A 49 1.15 -13.01 -7.32
CA ARG A 49 0.77 -14.42 -7.54
C ARG A 49 -0.43 -14.49 -8.48
N ASN A 50 -0.25 -15.07 -9.66
CA ASN A 50 -1.34 -15.29 -10.60
C ASN A 50 -2.28 -16.40 -10.09
N PRO A 51 -3.58 -16.35 -10.44
CA PRO A 51 -4.50 -17.47 -10.20
C PRO A 51 -4.00 -18.76 -10.87
N SER A 52 -4.32 -19.92 -10.29
CA SER A 52 -3.99 -21.22 -10.87
C SER A 52 -4.55 -21.35 -12.29
N GLY A 53 -3.68 -21.61 -13.28
CA GLY A 53 -4.06 -21.77 -14.69
C GLY A 53 -4.34 -20.46 -15.45
N GLY A 54 -4.12 -19.30 -14.82
CA GLY A 54 -4.29 -17.99 -15.45
C GLY A 54 -3.00 -17.16 -15.47
N GLY A 55 -2.94 -16.21 -16.39
CA GLY A 55 -1.90 -15.20 -16.46
C GLY A 55 -2.31 -13.87 -15.83
N LEU A 56 -1.65 -12.82 -16.30
CA LEU A 56 -1.93 -11.43 -15.90
C LEU A 56 -3.38 -10.97 -16.18
N PRO A 57 -4.04 -11.34 -17.31
CA PRO A 57 -5.43 -10.96 -17.55
C PRO A 57 -6.38 -11.46 -16.46
N GLU A 58 -6.24 -12.71 -16.04
CA GLU A 58 -7.04 -13.35 -15.00
C GLU A 58 -6.79 -12.69 -13.65
N TYR A 59 -5.53 -12.36 -13.35
CA TYR A 59 -5.21 -11.57 -12.17
C TYR A 59 -5.88 -10.20 -12.19
N ARG A 60 -5.81 -9.47 -13.32
CA ARG A 60 -6.44 -8.16 -13.49
C ARG A 60 -7.97 -8.26 -13.30
N ALA A 61 -8.59 -9.34 -13.78
CA ALA A 61 -10.01 -9.61 -13.56
C ALA A 61 -10.33 -9.87 -12.07
N ALA A 62 -9.59 -10.77 -11.40
CA ALA A 62 -9.75 -11.03 -9.97
C ALA A 62 -9.52 -9.76 -9.12
N ARG A 63 -8.58 -8.90 -9.55
CA ARG A 63 -8.30 -7.61 -8.93
C ARG A 63 -9.48 -6.65 -8.97
N LYS A 64 -10.27 -6.65 -10.04
CA LYS A 64 -11.52 -5.86 -10.16
C LYS A 64 -12.58 -6.36 -9.17
N GLU A 65 -12.59 -7.64 -8.85
CA GLU A 65 -13.46 -8.25 -7.84
C GLU A 65 -12.99 -7.98 -6.40
N GLY A 66 -11.78 -7.41 -6.23
CA GLY A 66 -11.21 -7.04 -4.94
C GLY A 66 -10.13 -8.00 -4.43
N THR A 67 -9.88 -9.09 -5.16
CA THR A 67 -8.86 -10.08 -4.85
C THR A 67 -7.45 -9.51 -5.05
N ARG A 68 -6.56 -9.82 -4.12
CA ARG A 68 -5.12 -9.63 -4.20
C ARG A 68 -4.44 -10.90 -3.69
N ALA A 69 -3.42 -11.32 -4.41
CA ALA A 69 -2.53 -12.38 -4.00
C ALA A 69 -1.11 -12.02 -4.43
N PHE A 70 -0.16 -12.08 -3.50
CA PHE A 70 1.25 -11.83 -3.78
C PHE A 70 2.14 -12.48 -2.73
N THR A 71 3.37 -12.79 -3.13
CA THR A 71 4.44 -13.29 -2.27
C THR A 71 5.40 -12.14 -1.97
N LEU A 72 5.85 -12.04 -0.73
CA LEU A 72 6.99 -11.22 -0.36
C LEU A 72 8.18 -12.17 -0.24
N TRP A 73 9.20 -11.99 -1.06
CA TRP A 73 10.44 -12.74 -0.97
C TRP A 73 11.44 -12.04 -0.02
N ALA A 74 12.27 -12.81 0.67
CA ALA A 74 13.34 -12.28 1.52
C ALA A 74 14.53 -11.80 0.70
N ASP A 75 14.72 -12.35 -0.50
CA ASP A 75 15.77 -12.06 -1.45
C ASP A 75 15.18 -11.76 -2.85
N PRO A 76 15.91 -11.04 -3.72
CA PRO A 76 15.41 -10.67 -5.04
C PRO A 76 15.28 -11.87 -6.00
N HIS A 77 15.90 -13.01 -5.71
CA HIS A 77 15.95 -14.19 -6.57
C HIS A 77 14.98 -15.30 -6.14
N ARG A 78 14.01 -14.97 -5.27
CA ARG A 78 12.95 -15.89 -4.83
C ARG A 78 13.46 -17.12 -4.07
N GLY A 79 14.63 -17.04 -3.45
CA GLY A 79 15.22 -18.13 -2.67
C GLY A 79 14.43 -18.47 -1.41
N GLN A 80 13.87 -17.47 -0.73
CA GLN A 80 13.10 -17.67 0.50
C GLN A 80 11.85 -16.78 0.56
N VAL A 81 10.72 -17.39 0.93
CA VAL A 81 9.47 -16.67 1.23
C VAL A 81 9.64 -15.92 2.55
N PHE A 82 9.42 -14.61 2.53
CA PHE A 82 9.33 -13.77 3.73
C PHE A 82 7.91 -13.80 4.30
N ALA A 83 6.92 -13.59 3.44
CA ALA A 83 5.50 -13.65 3.78
C ALA A 83 4.64 -13.87 2.53
N GLN A 84 3.38 -14.24 2.71
CA GLN A 84 2.40 -14.30 1.63
C GLN A 84 1.16 -13.50 2.00
N VAL A 85 0.53 -12.91 0.99
CA VAL A 85 -0.78 -12.28 1.14
C VAL A 85 -1.78 -13.00 0.25
N ALA A 86 -2.88 -13.43 0.84
CA ALA A 86 -3.99 -14.05 0.14
C ALA A 86 -5.29 -13.33 0.48
N THR A 87 -6.24 -13.35 -0.46
CA THR A 87 -7.59 -12.85 -0.18
C THR A 87 -8.40 -13.94 0.51
N LYS A 88 -8.88 -13.64 1.71
CA LYS A 88 -9.78 -14.51 2.46
C LYS A 88 -11.24 -14.31 2.05
N SER A 89 -11.61 -13.06 1.80
CA SER A 89 -12.93 -12.71 1.27
C SER A 89 -12.86 -11.36 0.54
N ALA A 90 -13.61 -11.21 -0.54
CA ALA A 90 -13.75 -9.95 -1.23
C ALA A 90 -15.14 -9.84 -1.84
N THR A 91 -15.69 -8.64 -1.85
CA THR A 91 -16.89 -8.29 -2.59
C THR A 91 -16.56 -7.18 -3.57
N LYS A 92 -17.05 -7.29 -4.81
CA LYS A 92 -16.83 -6.29 -5.86
C LYS A 92 -17.17 -4.88 -5.41
N GLY A 93 -16.16 -4.00 -5.42
CA GLY A 93 -16.27 -2.62 -4.95
C GLY A 93 -16.70 -2.48 -3.48
N GLY A 94 -16.66 -3.56 -2.70
CA GLY A 94 -17.07 -3.64 -1.30
C GLY A 94 -15.92 -3.97 -0.37
N PRO A 95 -16.22 -4.45 0.85
CA PRO A 95 -15.22 -4.91 1.80
C PRO A 95 -14.35 -6.04 1.24
N ALA A 96 -13.08 -6.05 1.61
CA ALA A 96 -12.16 -7.15 1.34
C ALA A 96 -11.31 -7.44 2.57
N THR A 97 -11.07 -8.71 2.83
CA THR A 97 -10.23 -9.21 3.92
C THR A 97 -9.09 -10.02 3.32
N TYR A 98 -7.89 -9.64 3.72
CA TYR A 98 -6.64 -10.25 3.29
C TYR A 98 -5.98 -10.89 4.50
N GLU A 99 -5.42 -12.07 4.29
CA GLU A 99 -4.67 -12.81 5.28
C GLU A 99 -3.20 -12.70 4.94
N VAL A 100 -2.40 -12.32 5.94
CA VAL A 100 -0.94 -12.31 5.87
C VAL A 100 -0.45 -13.58 6.54
N LEU A 101 0.24 -14.40 5.76
CA LEU A 101 0.82 -15.66 6.18
C LEU A 101 2.35 -15.52 6.23
N GLY A 102 2.98 -16.19 7.17
CA GLY A 102 4.43 -16.30 7.19
C GLY A 102 4.96 -17.34 6.21
N ALA A 103 6.26 -17.61 6.30
CA ALA A 103 6.96 -18.50 5.37
C ALA A 103 6.43 -19.94 5.43
N ALA A 104 6.02 -20.40 6.62
CA ALA A 104 5.47 -21.73 6.84
C ALA A 104 3.95 -21.79 6.64
N GLY A 105 3.33 -20.69 6.19
CA GLY A 105 1.88 -20.58 6.06
C GLY A 105 1.17 -20.27 7.38
N GLU A 106 1.90 -19.91 8.44
CA GLU A 106 1.32 -19.54 9.71
C GLU A 106 0.59 -18.19 9.63
N PRO A 107 -0.61 -18.03 10.22
CA PRO A 107 -1.33 -16.77 10.16
C PRO A 107 -0.66 -15.71 11.02
N LEU A 108 -0.20 -14.62 10.39
CA LEU A 108 0.46 -13.50 11.07
C LEU A 108 -0.50 -12.33 11.32
N ALA A 109 -1.38 -12.02 10.37
CA ALA A 109 -2.34 -10.95 10.51
C ALA A 109 -3.54 -11.07 9.56
N LEU A 110 -4.63 -10.40 9.94
CA LEU A 110 -5.76 -10.10 9.08
C LEU A 110 -5.81 -8.61 8.77
N VAL A 111 -5.91 -8.27 7.49
CA VAL A 111 -6.06 -6.90 7.01
C VAL A 111 -7.41 -6.75 6.33
N THR A 112 -8.27 -5.90 6.87
CA THR A 112 -9.60 -5.63 6.30
C THR A 112 -9.66 -4.23 5.72
N ARG A 113 -10.03 -4.12 4.45
CA ARG A 113 -10.35 -2.87 3.78
C ARG A 113 -11.87 -2.76 3.64
N ARG A 114 -12.45 -1.67 4.15
CA ARG A 114 -13.85 -1.27 3.89
C ARG A 114 -13.86 0.02 3.09
N PRO A 115 -14.32 0.03 1.83
CA PRO A 115 -14.39 1.25 1.02
C PRO A 115 -15.42 2.24 1.59
N ALA A 116 -15.24 3.52 1.25
CA ALA A 116 -16.24 4.54 1.54
C ALA A 116 -17.56 4.25 0.79
N MET A 117 -18.67 4.82 1.26
CA MET A 117 -20.04 4.66 0.73
C MET A 117 -20.67 3.27 0.87
N LYS A 118 -19.90 2.17 0.88
CA LYS A 118 -20.42 0.80 1.13
C LYS A 118 -20.29 0.29 2.57
N GLY A 119 -19.74 1.11 3.48
CA GLY A 119 -19.52 0.71 4.88
C GLY A 119 -19.16 1.86 5.82
N GLY A 120 -19.47 3.10 5.42
CA GLY A 120 -19.18 4.34 6.14
C GLY A 120 -18.73 5.47 5.22
N LEU A 121 -18.55 6.66 5.80
CA LEU A 121 -18.18 7.87 5.06
C LEU A 121 -16.74 7.85 4.50
N ARG A 122 -15.89 6.92 4.95
CA ARG A 122 -14.45 6.91 4.65
C ARG A 122 -13.95 5.48 4.50
N THR A 123 -12.93 5.31 3.66
CA THR A 123 -12.23 4.03 3.56
C THR A 123 -11.57 3.72 4.91
N ARG A 124 -11.96 2.60 5.52
CA ARG A 124 -11.41 2.09 6.77
C ARG A 124 -10.52 0.90 6.48
N TRP A 125 -9.33 0.91 7.07
CA TRP A 125 -8.38 -0.19 7.09
C TRP A 125 -8.26 -0.69 8.52
N THR A 126 -8.46 -1.98 8.74
CA THR A 126 -8.21 -2.62 10.02
C THR A 126 -7.06 -3.60 9.84
N VAL A 127 -6.10 -3.59 10.75
CA VAL A 127 -4.98 -4.54 10.77
C VAL A 127 -4.98 -5.21 12.13
N GLN A 128 -5.08 -6.53 12.14
CA GLN A 128 -5.11 -7.34 13.35
C GLN A 128 -4.01 -8.39 13.26
N GLN A 129 -2.91 -8.18 13.98
CA GLN A 129 -1.90 -9.23 14.16
C GLN A 129 -2.47 -10.36 15.02
N THR A 130 -2.04 -11.59 14.73
CA THR A 130 -2.38 -12.77 15.53
C THR A 130 -1.98 -12.53 16.99
N GLY A 131 -2.88 -12.81 17.92
CA GLY A 131 -2.67 -12.57 19.36
C GLY A 131 -2.77 -11.10 19.80
N SER A 132 -3.05 -10.17 18.90
CA SER A 132 -3.13 -8.73 19.19
C SER A 132 -4.52 -8.15 18.94
N ARG A 133 -4.80 -7.00 19.57
CA ARG A 133 -6.01 -6.22 19.32
C ARG A 133 -5.95 -5.55 17.92
N PRO A 134 -7.11 -5.33 17.27
CA PRO A 134 -7.14 -4.72 15.95
C PRO A 134 -6.80 -3.23 15.98
N ALA A 135 -5.82 -2.82 15.18
CA ALA A 135 -5.53 -1.42 14.92
C ALA A 135 -6.42 -0.90 13.77
N VAL A 136 -7.10 0.22 13.96
CA VAL A 136 -8.07 0.77 12.99
C VAL A 136 -7.58 2.10 12.45
N GLY A 137 -7.49 2.20 11.12
CA GLY A 137 -7.11 3.41 10.40
C GLY A 137 -8.17 3.86 9.40
N CYS A 138 -8.37 5.17 9.29
CA CYS A 138 -9.28 5.76 8.31
C CYS A 138 -8.48 6.62 7.32
N LYS A 139 -8.70 6.42 6.02
CA LYS A 139 -8.01 7.17 4.95
C LYS A 139 -8.50 8.62 4.89
N GLY A 140 -7.59 9.59 4.81
CA GLY A 140 -7.86 11.02 4.62
C GLY A 140 -7.77 11.90 5.90
N ARG A 141 -7.90 13.22 5.73
CA ARG A 141 -8.09 14.19 6.83
C ARG A 141 -9.55 14.67 6.83
N PRO A 142 -10.28 14.65 7.96
CA PRO A 142 -11.66 15.12 8.01
C PRO A 142 -11.79 16.61 7.65
N VAL A 143 -10.82 17.43 8.03
CA VAL A 143 -10.80 18.88 7.78
C VAL A 143 -10.72 19.22 6.29
N TRP A 144 -10.02 18.41 5.49
CA TRP A 144 -9.85 18.70 4.06
C TRP A 144 -11.15 18.48 3.27
N TRP A 145 -12.05 17.61 3.73
CA TRP A 145 -13.36 17.43 3.10
C TRP A 145 -14.20 18.72 3.20
N GLY A 146 -14.21 19.39 4.36
CA GLY A 146 -14.93 20.67 4.51
C GLY A 146 -14.36 21.79 3.65
N VAL A 147 -13.02 21.90 3.59
CA VAL A 147 -12.33 22.84 2.71
C VAL A 147 -12.60 22.53 1.23
N TRP A 148 -12.62 21.25 0.86
CA TRP A 148 -12.90 20.81 -0.50
C TRP A 148 -14.34 21.14 -0.95
N TRP A 149 -15.34 21.02 -0.06
CA TRP A 149 -16.70 21.48 -0.34
C TRP A 149 -16.82 23.00 -0.51
N LEU A 150 -16.02 23.79 0.21
CA LEU A 150 -16.01 25.26 0.09
C LEU A 150 -15.43 25.74 -1.25
N PHE A 151 -14.48 24.98 -1.83
CA PHE A 151 -13.85 25.31 -3.10
C PHE A 151 -14.55 24.71 -4.32
N LEU A 152 -15.63 23.94 -4.15
CA LEU A 152 -16.39 23.33 -5.25
C LEU A 152 -16.87 24.34 -6.33
N PRO A 153 -17.42 25.52 -5.99
CA PRO A 153 -17.79 26.52 -7.00
C PRO A 153 -16.57 27.15 -7.69
N LEU A 154 -15.46 27.37 -6.95
CA LEU A 154 -14.23 27.91 -7.52
C LEU A 154 -13.52 26.91 -8.45
N GLN A 155 -13.57 25.62 -8.11
CA GLN A 155 -13.03 24.55 -8.95
C GLN A 155 -13.81 24.41 -10.26
N LEU A 156 -15.13 24.63 -10.25
CA LEU A 156 -15.93 24.66 -11.48
C LEU A 156 -15.46 25.78 -12.43
N LEU A 157 -15.18 26.96 -11.89
CA LEU A 157 -14.63 28.10 -12.65
C LEU A 157 -13.23 27.82 -13.19
N ILE A 158 -12.36 27.20 -12.38
CA ILE A 158 -11.01 26.79 -12.81
C ILE A 158 -11.07 25.70 -13.86
N VAL A 159 -11.97 24.72 -13.77
CA VAL A 159 -12.14 23.67 -14.79
C VAL A 159 -12.63 24.28 -16.11
N ILE A 160 -13.58 25.20 -16.08
CA ILE A 160 -14.00 25.96 -17.28
C ILE A 160 -12.80 26.72 -17.88
N GLY A 161 -11.97 27.36 -17.04
CA GLY A 161 -10.74 28.05 -17.47
C GLY A 161 -9.62 27.12 -17.96
N SER A 162 -9.42 25.95 -17.35
CA SER A 162 -8.36 24.99 -17.71
C SER A 162 -8.71 24.15 -18.92
N VAL A 163 -10.00 23.90 -19.20
CA VAL A 163 -10.44 23.30 -20.47
C VAL A 163 -10.15 24.26 -21.64
N LEU A 164 -10.20 25.57 -21.40
CA LEU A 164 -9.81 26.60 -22.37
C LEU A 164 -8.29 26.77 -22.52
N ASN A 165 -7.49 26.48 -21.47
CA ASN A 165 -6.04 26.73 -21.44
C ASN A 165 -5.14 25.47 -21.34
N GLY A 166 -5.69 24.27 -21.47
CA GLY A 166 -4.91 23.04 -21.72
C GLY A 166 -3.88 22.65 -20.64
N GLY A 167 -4.17 22.80 -19.34
CA GLY A 167 -3.21 22.39 -18.31
C GLY A 167 -3.77 22.23 -16.90
N GLY A 168 -3.34 21.17 -16.22
CA GLY A 168 -3.43 21.01 -14.76
C GLY A 168 -3.64 19.57 -14.30
N ASP A 169 -2.55 18.86 -13.97
CA ASP A 169 -2.57 17.58 -13.24
C ASP A 169 -3.31 17.77 -11.90
N PRO A 170 -4.44 17.08 -11.64
CA PRO A 170 -5.24 17.33 -10.46
C PRO A 170 -4.48 16.98 -9.17
N ALA A 171 -4.49 17.93 -8.24
CA ALA A 171 -3.95 17.86 -6.89
C ALA A 171 -3.96 16.44 -6.30
N ARG A 172 -2.75 15.90 -6.12
CA ARG A 172 -2.46 14.60 -5.52
C ARG A 172 -3.29 14.38 -4.25
N THR A 173 -4.29 13.49 -4.31
CA THR A 173 -5.22 13.30 -3.19
C THR A 173 -4.46 12.87 -1.93
N PRO A 174 -4.59 13.56 -0.79
CA PRO A 174 -3.86 13.21 0.42
C PRO A 174 -4.29 11.83 0.95
N ARG A 175 -3.42 10.82 0.78
CA ARG A 175 -3.71 9.40 1.11
C ARG A 175 -3.33 8.99 2.54
N ARG A 176 -3.16 9.96 3.46
CA ARG A 176 -2.71 9.66 4.82
C ARG A 176 -3.69 8.73 5.54
N THR A 177 -3.19 7.67 6.16
CA THR A 177 -3.97 6.74 6.97
C THR A 177 -3.25 6.50 8.29
N ARG A 178 -3.90 6.83 9.41
CA ARG A 178 -3.36 6.59 10.75
C ARG A 178 -4.12 5.47 11.43
N TRP A 179 -3.46 4.38 11.76
CA TRP A 179 -4.05 3.31 12.56
C TRP A 179 -3.87 3.61 14.03
N ARG A 180 -4.95 3.38 14.78
CA ARG A 180 -4.96 3.54 16.22
C ARG A 180 -5.29 2.24 16.92
N LEU A 181 -4.59 2.00 18.01
CA LEU A 181 -4.90 1.01 19.02
C LEU A 181 -5.09 1.74 20.34
N ASP A 182 -6.22 1.52 21.02
CA ASP A 182 -6.56 2.18 22.29
C ASP A 182 -6.33 3.71 22.25
N ARG A 183 -6.81 4.35 21.16
CA ARG A 183 -6.67 5.78 20.82
C ARG A 183 -5.24 6.27 20.53
N ARG A 184 -4.20 5.47 20.73
CA ARG A 184 -2.81 5.79 20.40
C ARG A 184 -2.52 5.43 18.93
N VAL A 185 -1.76 6.27 18.24
CA VAL A 185 -1.34 5.99 16.85
C VAL A 185 -0.21 4.97 16.89
N VAL A 186 -0.42 3.83 16.23
CA VAL A 186 0.56 2.74 16.17
C VAL A 186 1.20 2.61 14.78
N LEU A 187 0.46 2.99 13.73
CA LEU A 187 0.94 3.05 12.35
C LEU A 187 0.47 4.35 11.69
N ASP A 188 1.29 4.94 10.84
CA ASP A 188 0.96 6.16 10.08
C ASP A 188 1.50 6.07 8.66
N PHE A 189 0.62 5.86 7.70
CA PHE A 189 0.94 5.88 6.28
C PHE A 189 0.78 7.28 5.73
N HIS A 190 1.84 7.89 5.22
CA HIS A 190 1.87 9.27 4.73
C HIS A 190 2.77 9.41 3.50
N SER A 191 2.87 10.62 2.94
CA SER A 191 3.81 10.89 1.84
C SER A 191 5.24 10.61 2.30
N GLY A 192 5.98 9.84 1.51
CA GLY A 192 7.36 9.44 1.75
C GLY A 192 8.34 10.19 0.84
N PRO A 193 9.58 9.68 0.70
CA PRO A 193 10.57 10.28 -0.20
C PRO A 193 10.13 10.20 -1.67
N GLY A 194 10.40 11.28 -2.42
CA GLY A 194 10.05 11.38 -3.84
C GLY A 194 8.55 11.24 -4.09
N THR A 195 8.18 10.28 -4.94
CA THR A 195 6.79 9.98 -5.27
C THR A 195 6.21 8.83 -4.43
N ALA A 196 6.99 8.14 -3.59
CA ALA A 196 6.51 7.00 -2.81
C ALA A 196 5.65 7.43 -1.61
N PHE A 197 4.81 6.51 -1.14
CA PHE A 197 4.20 6.61 0.19
C PHE A 197 4.99 5.77 1.19
N GLU A 198 5.01 6.21 2.43
CA GLU A 198 5.77 5.61 3.51
C GLU A 198 4.86 5.26 4.69
N LEU A 199 5.06 4.06 5.24
CA LEU A 199 4.47 3.59 6.48
C LEU A 199 5.46 3.83 7.63
N LYS A 200 5.10 4.73 8.54
CA LYS A 200 5.76 4.87 9.82
C LYS A 200 5.15 3.92 10.85
N VAL A 201 5.96 3.01 11.37
CA VAL A 201 5.65 2.18 12.53
C VAL A 201 6.07 2.96 13.78
N VAL A 202 5.08 3.32 14.62
CA VAL A 202 5.28 4.25 15.74
C VAL A 202 5.63 3.51 17.04
N THR A 203 5.10 2.30 17.21
CA THR A 203 5.28 1.47 18.40
C THR A 203 5.98 0.18 18.06
N ASP A 204 6.83 -0.29 18.96
CA ASP A 204 7.42 -1.63 18.90
C ASP A 204 6.33 -2.71 19.04
N GLY A 205 6.61 -3.94 18.59
CA GLY A 205 5.68 -5.09 18.64
C GLY A 205 4.96 -5.41 17.32
N TRP A 206 5.17 -4.61 16.27
CA TRP A 206 4.71 -4.95 14.92
C TRP A 206 5.70 -5.87 14.20
N ASP A 207 5.21 -7.00 13.68
CA ASP A 207 6.00 -7.92 12.85
C ASP A 207 6.33 -7.24 11.50
N ASP A 208 7.60 -7.35 11.08
CA ASP A 208 8.09 -6.77 9.82
C ASP A 208 7.40 -7.36 8.60
N ARG A 209 7.05 -8.65 8.64
CA ARG A 209 6.29 -9.33 7.59
C ARG A 209 4.91 -8.71 7.43
N VAL A 210 4.26 -8.35 8.54
CA VAL A 210 2.94 -7.74 8.55
C VAL A 210 2.99 -6.30 8.04
N THR A 211 3.99 -5.52 8.45
CA THR A 211 4.12 -4.12 8.02
C THR A 211 4.55 -4.01 6.55
N ALA A 212 5.43 -4.90 6.08
CA ALA A 212 5.78 -5.02 4.66
C ALA A 212 4.56 -5.41 3.81
N ALA A 213 3.81 -6.44 4.23
CA ALA A 213 2.57 -6.85 3.55
C ALA A 213 1.55 -5.72 3.49
N LEU A 214 1.42 -4.94 4.56
CA LEU A 214 0.53 -3.78 4.60
C LEU A 214 0.96 -2.70 3.59
N VAL A 215 2.26 -2.39 3.47
CA VAL A 215 2.77 -1.43 2.46
C VAL A 215 2.44 -1.89 1.05
N ALA A 216 2.77 -3.13 0.69
CA ALA A 216 2.47 -3.70 -0.62
C ALA A 216 0.97 -3.68 -0.92
N LEU A 217 0.14 -3.99 0.06
CA LEU A 217 -1.33 -4.00 -0.08
C LEU A 217 -1.89 -2.58 -0.25
N LEU A 218 -1.42 -1.60 0.52
CA LEU A 218 -1.85 -0.20 0.41
C LEU A 218 -1.50 0.38 -0.96
N ASP A 219 -0.30 0.06 -1.46
CA ASP A 219 0.17 0.52 -2.76
C ASP A 219 -0.55 -0.20 -3.92
N SER A 220 -0.90 -1.49 -3.75
CA SER A 220 -1.75 -2.24 -4.70
C SER A 220 -3.18 -1.67 -4.81
N HIS A 221 -3.60 -0.86 -3.84
CA HIS A 221 -4.86 -0.10 -3.82
C HIS A 221 -4.64 1.39 -4.14
N GLY A 222 -3.49 1.74 -4.71
CA GLY A 222 -3.19 3.05 -5.25
C GLY A 222 -4.32 3.53 -6.17
N GLY A 223 -4.80 4.74 -5.92
CA GLY A 223 -5.97 5.32 -6.59
C GLY A 223 -5.81 5.51 -8.09
N TRP A 224 -6.93 5.83 -8.74
CA TRP A 224 -7.24 5.87 -10.17
C TRP A 224 -6.15 6.34 -11.17
N LEU A 225 -5.18 7.17 -10.74
CA LEU A 225 -4.12 7.76 -11.58
C LEU A 225 -2.74 7.08 -11.48
N GLY A 226 -2.57 6.05 -10.65
CA GLY A 226 -1.29 5.33 -10.52
C GLY A 226 -1.35 3.91 -11.09
N SER A 227 -0.32 3.50 -11.83
CA SER A 227 -0.09 2.09 -12.16
C SER A 227 0.27 1.35 -10.87
N ALA A 228 -0.66 0.53 -10.36
CA ALA A 228 -0.39 -0.29 -9.20
C ALA A 228 0.70 -1.31 -9.53
N TRP A 229 1.67 -1.46 -8.63
CA TRP A 229 2.86 -2.31 -8.85
C TRP A 229 2.50 -3.74 -9.28
N ASP A 230 1.36 -4.25 -8.80
CA ASP A 230 0.83 -5.60 -9.04
C ASP A 230 0.22 -5.79 -10.44
N THR A 231 0.13 -4.74 -11.27
CA THR A 231 -0.52 -4.79 -12.60
C THR A 231 0.44 -4.69 -13.79
N ALA A 232 1.72 -4.45 -13.52
CA ALA A 232 2.76 -4.37 -14.53
C ALA A 232 3.04 -5.74 -15.17
N GLU A 233 3.51 -5.72 -16.42
CA GLU A 233 3.73 -6.90 -17.28
C GLU A 233 5.05 -7.65 -17.01
N HIS A 234 5.75 -7.30 -15.92
CA HIS A 234 6.99 -7.94 -15.49
C HIS A 234 6.81 -9.43 -15.20
#